data_AF-A0A0F2JKC4-F1
#
_entry.id   AF-A0A0F2JKC4-F1
#
_cell.length_a   1.000
_cell.length_b   1.000
_cell.length_c   1.000
_cell.angle_alpha   90.00
_cell.angle_beta   90.00
_cell.angle_gamma   90.00
#
_symmetry.space_group_name_H-M   'P 1'
#
loop_
_entity.id
_entity.type
_entity.pdbx_description
1 polymer ?
#
loop_
_entity_poly.entity_id
_entity_poly.type
_entity_poly.pdbx_seq_one_letter_code
_entity_poly.pdbx_strand_id
1 'polypeptide(L)'
;MRQAGLDLGSVNTKLVVLENGERVFSQVLPSRFDSVQAGITLLKAYVEEHGEKPEKLVVTGYGRVNFPEGRVITEITCQGKGCHAYFPDYAYILDLGGQDAKVIKKSAEGKIIQFIMNDKCAAGTGRFLDVILKGLDLTSEELDLATEAKPMPINSMCTVFAESEVITMLAKGIPKPEVIAGLFKSTAKRLANFVESVGHPECLIFTGGGAHYTLLVRFLERELKGNVVIPSEPELTAALGAALLA
;
A
#
# COMPACT_ATOMS: atom_id res chain seq x y z
N MET A 1 -25.16 -12.37 8.65
CA MET A 1 -24.18 -11.96 9.67
C MET A 1 -23.17 -11.07 8.99
N ARG A 2 -23.03 -9.84 9.50
CA ARG A 2 -22.15 -8.82 8.96
C ARG A 2 -20.85 -8.75 9.75
N GLN A 3 -19.76 -8.90 9.01
CA GLN A 3 -18.40 -8.99 9.52
C GLN A 3 -17.61 -7.79 9.00
N ALA A 4 -17.12 -6.95 9.91
CA ALA A 4 -16.39 -5.75 9.57
C ALA A 4 -14.91 -5.85 9.86
N GLY A 5 -14.11 -5.29 8.96
CA GLY A 5 -12.68 -5.09 9.11
C GLY A 5 -12.35 -3.61 8.98
N LEU A 6 -11.76 -3.06 10.04
CA LEU A 6 -11.34 -1.67 10.11
C LEU A 6 -9.81 -1.59 10.14
N ASP A 7 -9.21 -1.09 9.06
CA ASP A 7 -7.77 -0.82 8.96
C ASP A 7 -7.48 0.66 9.27
N LEU A 8 -6.86 0.92 10.42
CA LEU A 8 -6.46 2.25 10.89
C LEU A 8 -5.03 2.56 10.45
N GLY A 9 -4.85 2.79 9.14
CA GLY A 9 -3.56 3.12 8.57
C GLY A 9 -3.03 4.50 9.00
N SER A 10 -1.76 4.77 8.68
CA SER A 10 -1.12 6.05 9.00
C SER A 10 -1.49 7.19 8.04
N VAL A 11 -1.97 6.86 6.83
CA VAL A 11 -2.36 7.82 5.79
C VAL A 11 -3.86 7.71 5.51
N ASN A 12 -4.37 6.49 5.39
CA ASN A 12 -5.76 6.19 5.09
C ASN A 12 -6.29 5.15 6.07
N THR A 13 -7.50 5.40 6.57
CA THR A 13 -8.31 4.48 7.35
C THR A 13 -9.35 3.86 6.42
N LYS A 14 -9.57 2.54 6.50
CA LYS A 14 -10.45 1.83 5.58
C LYS A 14 -11.37 0.89 6.34
N LEU A 15 -12.63 0.81 5.89
CA LEU A 15 -13.63 -0.10 6.42
C LEU A 15 -14.10 -1.00 5.28
N VAL A 16 -14.15 -2.30 5.53
CA VAL A 16 -14.80 -3.29 4.66
C VAL A 16 -15.82 -4.05 5.52
N VAL A 17 -17.04 -4.21 5.02
CA VAL A 17 -18.07 -5.04 5.65
C VAL A 17 -18.52 -6.12 4.69
N LEU A 18 -18.51 -7.35 5.19
CA LEU A 18 -18.96 -8.54 4.47
C LEU A 18 -20.28 -9.03 5.05
N GLU A 19 -21.21 -9.44 4.20
CA GLU A 19 -22.42 -10.18 4.57
C GLU A 19 -22.44 -11.49 3.80
N ASN A 20 -22.47 -12.62 4.52
CA ASN A 20 -22.43 -13.97 3.93
C ASN A 20 -21.24 -14.21 2.98
N GLY A 21 -20.11 -13.54 3.22
CA GLY A 21 -18.90 -13.64 2.42
C GLY A 21 -18.82 -12.65 1.25
N GLU A 22 -19.90 -11.92 0.97
CA GLU A 22 -19.94 -10.89 -0.07
C GLU A 22 -19.72 -9.50 0.53
N ARG A 23 -19.01 -8.63 -0.19
CA ARG A 23 -18.77 -7.27 0.28
C ARG A 23 -19.98 -6.39 0.02
N VAL A 24 -20.60 -5.92 1.09
CA VAL A 24 -21.77 -5.03 1.06
C VAL A 24 -21.40 -3.56 1.27
N PHE A 25 -20.24 -3.28 1.86
CA PHE A 25 -19.76 -1.93 2.08
C PHE A 25 -18.24 -1.87 2.04
N SER A 26 -17.71 -0.81 1.44
CA SER A 26 -16.31 -0.42 1.60
C SER A 26 -16.12 1.08 1.43
N GLN A 27 -15.31 1.66 2.31
CA GLN A 27 -14.99 3.07 2.23
C GLN A 27 -13.58 3.35 2.76
N VAL A 28 -12.93 4.35 2.16
CA VAL A 28 -11.61 4.85 2.53
C VAL A 28 -11.74 6.30 2.96
N LEU A 29 -11.14 6.66 4.09
CA LEU A 29 -10.99 8.04 4.53
C LEU A 29 -9.53 8.36 4.85
N PRO A 30 -9.04 9.56 4.52
CA PRO A 30 -7.74 10.02 5.00
C PRO A 30 -7.69 10.02 6.53
N SER A 31 -6.71 9.31 7.11
CA SER A 31 -6.50 9.26 8.56
C SER A 31 -6.05 10.61 9.12
N ARG A 32 -5.39 11.42 8.29
CA ARG A 32 -4.78 12.70 8.67
C ARG A 32 -3.88 12.52 9.91
N PHE A 33 -4.21 13.17 11.01
CA PHE A 33 -3.49 13.07 12.29
C PHE A 33 -4.23 12.19 13.32
N ASP A 34 -5.43 11.70 13.00
CA ASP A 34 -6.26 10.93 13.92
C ASP A 34 -6.99 9.78 13.20
N SER A 35 -6.27 8.66 13.06
CA SER A 35 -6.82 7.44 12.47
C SER A 35 -8.04 6.91 13.22
N VAL A 36 -8.09 7.07 14.56
CA VAL A 36 -9.19 6.58 15.40
C VAL A 36 -10.46 7.36 15.08
N GLN A 37 -10.39 8.69 15.03
CA GLN A 37 -11.53 9.51 14.65
C GLN A 37 -12.01 9.19 13.23
N ALA A 38 -11.10 8.98 12.28
CA ALA A 38 -11.48 8.54 10.92
C ALA A 38 -12.20 7.19 10.94
N GLY A 39 -11.77 6.24 11.79
CA GLY A 39 -12.43 4.94 11.94
C GLY A 39 -13.82 5.04 12.57
N ILE A 40 -13.99 5.90 13.57
CA ILE A 40 -15.30 6.21 14.16
C ILE A 40 -16.23 6.80 13.08
N THR A 41 -15.73 7.72 12.25
CA THR A 41 -16.51 8.31 11.16
C THR A 41 -16.94 7.25 10.14
N LEU A 42 -16.06 6.32 9.75
CA LEU A 42 -16.43 5.22 8.84
C LEU A 42 -17.52 4.31 9.42
N LEU A 43 -17.41 3.92 10.69
CA LEU A 43 -18.44 3.11 11.33
C LEU A 43 -19.78 3.85 11.44
N LYS A 44 -19.75 5.17 11.72
CA LYS A 44 -20.97 6.00 11.73
C LYS A 44 -21.63 6.05 10.36
N ALA A 45 -20.85 6.31 9.30
CA ALA A 45 -21.36 6.34 7.94
C ALA A 45 -22.02 5.00 7.55
N TYR A 46 -21.39 3.87 7.92
CA TYR A 46 -21.98 2.55 7.72
C TYR A 46 -23.33 2.39 8.46
N VAL A 47 -23.40 2.76 9.75
CA VAL A 47 -24.64 2.66 10.55
C VAL A 47 -25.73 3.57 10.01
N GLU A 48 -25.40 4.78 9.53
CA GLU A 48 -26.35 5.70 8.91
C GLU A 48 -26.96 5.11 7.63
N GLU A 49 -26.18 4.38 6.85
CA GLU A 49 -26.63 3.73 5.61
C GLU A 49 -27.41 2.42 5.87
N HIS A 50 -27.01 1.64 6.89
CA HIS A 50 -27.52 0.27 7.09
C HIS A 50 -28.45 0.12 8.32
N GLY A 51 -28.57 1.15 9.15
CA GLY A 51 -29.43 1.20 10.34
C GLY A 51 -28.88 0.48 11.58
N GLU A 52 -27.81 -0.32 11.46
CA GLU A 52 -27.25 -1.10 12.56
C GLU A 52 -25.73 -1.23 12.46
N LYS A 53 -25.08 -1.56 13.59
CA LYS A 53 -23.64 -1.89 13.62
C LYS A 53 -23.39 -3.29 13.04
N PRO A 54 -22.20 -3.55 12.47
CA PRO A 54 -21.79 -4.92 12.15
C PRO A 54 -21.80 -5.80 13.40
N GLU A 55 -22.25 -7.05 13.32
CA GLU A 55 -22.29 -7.96 14.47
C GLU A 55 -20.88 -8.29 14.99
N LYS A 56 -19.88 -8.24 14.10
CA LYS A 56 -18.48 -8.45 14.46
C LYS A 56 -17.56 -7.41 13.83
N LEU A 57 -16.55 -7.02 14.59
CA LEU A 57 -15.54 -6.06 14.16
C LEU A 57 -14.14 -6.58 14.50
N VAL A 58 -13.28 -6.64 13.49
CA VAL A 58 -11.83 -6.78 13.66
C VAL A 58 -11.16 -5.48 13.28
N VAL A 59 -10.19 -5.08 14.10
CA VAL A 59 -9.45 -3.84 13.93
C VAL A 59 -7.97 -4.13 13.68
N THR A 60 -7.41 -3.47 12.68
CA THR A 60 -6.02 -3.62 12.26
C THR A 60 -5.38 -2.28 11.89
N GLY A 61 -4.15 -2.30 11.38
CA GLY A 61 -3.40 -1.08 11.05
C GLY A 61 -2.69 -0.45 12.23
N TYR A 62 -2.00 0.67 11.98
CA TYR A 62 -1.20 1.40 12.96
C TYR A 62 -2.00 1.82 14.21
N GLY A 63 -3.19 2.39 14.00
CA GLY A 63 -4.05 2.91 15.07
C GLY A 63 -4.83 1.85 15.87
N ARG A 64 -4.73 0.57 15.51
CA ARG A 64 -5.59 -0.51 16.05
C ARG A 64 -5.64 -0.63 17.57
N VAL A 65 -4.52 -0.34 18.24
CA VAL A 65 -4.40 -0.46 19.71
C VAL A 65 -5.13 0.66 20.46
N ASN A 66 -5.43 1.76 19.78
CA ASN A 66 -6.10 2.93 20.34
C ASN A 66 -7.60 2.96 20.00
N PHE A 67 -8.09 2.03 19.18
CA PHE A 67 -9.50 1.96 18.84
C PHE A 67 -10.29 1.30 19.98
N PRO A 68 -11.45 1.86 20.38
CA PRO A 68 -12.10 1.48 21.64
C PRO A 68 -12.85 0.14 21.62
N GLU A 69 -13.15 -0.41 20.44
CA GLU A 69 -13.97 -1.63 20.29
C GLU A 69 -13.43 -2.57 19.19
N GLY A 70 -13.89 -3.81 19.20
CA GLY A 70 -13.51 -4.82 18.21
C GLY A 70 -12.27 -5.64 18.59
N ARG A 71 -12.09 -6.78 17.91
CA ARG A 71 -10.96 -7.68 18.11
C ARG A 71 -9.74 -7.15 17.37
N VAL A 72 -8.63 -6.95 18.08
CA VAL A 72 -7.39 -6.47 17.46
C VAL A 72 -6.61 -7.61 16.81
N ILE A 73 -6.25 -7.46 15.53
CA ILE A 73 -5.39 -8.38 14.78
C ILE A 73 -4.30 -7.58 14.05
N THR A 74 -3.10 -8.15 13.95
CA THR A 74 -1.97 -7.47 13.28
C THR A 74 -2.24 -7.27 11.79
N GLU A 75 -1.75 -6.14 11.25
CA GLU A 75 -1.91 -5.83 9.83
C GLU A 75 -1.24 -6.89 8.95
N ILE A 76 -0.11 -7.48 9.37
CA ILE A 76 0.55 -8.58 8.65
C ILE A 76 -0.39 -9.77 8.45
N THR A 77 -1.11 -10.18 9.51
CA THR A 77 -2.06 -11.28 9.45
C THR A 77 -3.25 -10.93 8.54
N CYS A 78 -3.82 -9.74 8.71
CA CYS A 78 -4.94 -9.28 7.90
C CYS A 78 -4.54 -9.15 6.43
N GLN A 79 -3.38 -8.57 6.13
CA GLN A 79 -2.84 -8.42 4.78
C GLN A 79 -2.66 -9.77 4.10
N GLY A 80 -2.07 -10.74 4.79
CA GLY A 80 -1.94 -12.11 4.29
C GLY A 80 -3.28 -12.76 4.00
N LYS A 81 -4.26 -12.60 4.90
CA LYS A 81 -5.61 -13.15 4.72
C LYS A 81 -6.34 -12.52 3.53
N GLY A 82 -6.31 -11.19 3.41
CA GLY A 82 -6.95 -10.47 2.32
C GLY A 82 -6.31 -10.80 0.97
N CYS A 83 -4.98 -10.80 0.89
CA CYS A 83 -4.27 -11.18 -0.33
C CYS A 83 -4.52 -12.64 -0.73
N HIS A 84 -4.59 -13.55 0.24
CA HIS A 84 -4.91 -14.96 -0.03
C HIS A 84 -6.32 -15.16 -0.59
N ALA A 85 -7.28 -14.30 -0.25
CA ALA A 85 -8.62 -14.34 -0.81
C ALA A 85 -8.65 -13.98 -2.31
N TYR A 86 -7.77 -13.07 -2.76
CA TYR A 86 -7.63 -12.73 -4.18
C TYR A 86 -6.73 -13.72 -4.94
N PHE A 87 -5.61 -14.09 -4.32
CA PHE A 87 -4.53 -14.84 -4.96
C PHE A 87 -4.06 -15.97 -4.03
N PRO A 88 -4.77 -17.11 -4.00
CA PRO A 88 -4.44 -18.20 -3.11
C PRO A 88 -3.05 -18.79 -3.41
N ASP A 89 -2.68 -18.84 -4.68
CA ASP A 89 -1.49 -19.57 -5.18
C ASP A 89 -0.17 -18.80 -5.06
N TYR A 90 -0.20 -17.48 -4.82
CA TYR A 90 1.03 -16.67 -4.76
C TYR A 90 1.50 -16.42 -3.33
N ALA A 91 2.78 -16.65 -3.05
CA ALA A 91 3.31 -16.65 -1.70
C ALA A 91 3.81 -15.28 -1.20
N TYR A 92 4.24 -14.41 -2.10
CA TYR A 92 4.94 -13.17 -1.74
C TYR A 92 4.02 -11.96 -1.94
N ILE A 93 3.99 -11.11 -0.91
CA ILE A 93 3.22 -9.88 -0.89
C ILE A 93 4.18 -8.73 -0.60
N LEU A 94 4.17 -7.70 -1.44
CA LEU A 94 4.73 -6.39 -1.14
C LEU A 94 3.58 -5.45 -0.82
N ASP A 95 3.60 -4.83 0.35
CA ASP A 95 2.68 -3.77 0.72
C ASP A 95 3.43 -2.44 0.81
N LEU A 96 3.12 -1.50 -0.08
CA LEU A 96 3.71 -0.15 -0.05
C LEU A 96 2.71 0.84 0.56
N GLY A 97 2.80 0.97 1.88
CA GLY A 97 2.08 1.95 2.66
C GLY A 97 2.67 3.35 2.55
N GLY A 98 2.06 4.30 3.26
CA GLY A 98 2.52 5.69 3.27
C GLY A 98 3.78 5.87 4.12
N GLN A 99 3.82 5.31 5.32
CA GLN A 99 4.95 5.48 6.25
C GLN A 99 5.86 4.26 6.36
N ASP A 100 5.41 3.11 5.85
CA ASP A 100 6.16 1.87 5.87
C ASP A 100 6.03 1.11 4.56
N ALA A 101 6.88 0.10 4.40
CA ALA A 101 6.77 -0.92 3.36
C ALA A 101 6.98 -2.29 4.00
N LYS A 102 6.26 -3.31 3.52
CA LYS A 102 6.27 -4.66 4.10
C LYS A 102 6.45 -5.70 3.02
N VAL A 103 7.28 -6.70 3.28
CA VAL A 103 7.34 -7.92 2.47
C VAL A 103 6.89 -9.07 3.34
N ILE A 104 5.85 -9.76 2.89
CA ILE A 104 5.21 -10.84 3.62
C ILE A 104 5.26 -12.11 2.76
N LYS A 105 5.74 -13.20 3.35
CA LYS A 105 5.70 -14.54 2.75
C LYS A 105 4.64 -15.37 3.46
N LYS A 106 3.66 -15.88 2.71
CA LYS A 106 2.63 -16.80 3.17
C LYS A 106 2.83 -18.22 2.65
N SER A 107 2.29 -19.19 3.37
CA SER A 107 2.14 -20.60 2.95
C SER A 107 0.98 -20.76 1.97
N ALA A 108 0.86 -21.95 1.38
CA ALA A 108 -0.26 -22.33 0.53
C ALA A 108 -1.61 -22.23 1.26
N GLU A 109 -1.63 -22.48 2.57
CA GLU A 109 -2.83 -22.35 3.41
C GLU A 109 -3.08 -20.90 3.90
N GLY A 110 -2.30 -19.94 3.40
CA GLY A 110 -2.45 -18.52 3.76
C GLY A 110 -1.87 -18.13 5.12
N LYS A 111 -1.17 -19.04 5.83
CA LYS A 111 -0.47 -18.70 7.09
C LYS A 111 0.80 -17.91 6.81
N ILE A 112 1.07 -16.89 7.60
CA ILE A 112 2.31 -16.09 7.52
C ILE A 112 3.49 -16.94 7.97
N ILE A 113 4.49 -17.06 7.10
CA ILE A 113 5.74 -17.79 7.37
C ILE A 113 6.81 -16.82 7.86
N GLN A 114 6.94 -15.69 7.17
CA GLN A 114 7.97 -14.70 7.41
C GLN A 114 7.47 -13.34 6.95
N PHE A 115 7.93 -12.28 7.62
CA PHE A 115 7.76 -10.92 7.12
C PHE A 115 8.97 -10.07 7.52
N ILE A 116 9.20 -9.02 6.75
CA ILE A 116 10.09 -7.92 7.11
C ILE A 116 9.37 -6.59 6.82
N MET A 117 9.78 -5.54 7.52
CA MET A 117 9.15 -4.22 7.41
C MET A 117 10.23 -3.13 7.47
N ASN A 118 10.06 -2.11 6.64
CA ASN A 118 10.80 -0.85 6.74
C ASN A 118 9.83 0.23 7.22
N ASP A 119 9.96 0.62 8.49
CA ASP A 119 9.14 1.65 9.17
C ASP A 119 9.97 2.84 9.68
N LYS A 120 11.29 2.77 9.57
CA LYS A 120 12.22 3.80 10.08
C LYS A 120 12.64 4.82 9.04
N CYS A 121 12.55 4.47 7.76
CA CYS A 121 13.04 5.31 6.67
C CYS A 121 11.93 5.59 5.67
N ALA A 122 11.65 6.87 5.45
CA ALA A 122 10.74 7.30 4.39
C ALA A 122 11.25 6.87 3.01
N ALA A 123 12.57 6.71 2.85
CA ALA A 123 13.17 6.22 1.63
C ALA A 123 12.75 4.77 1.38
N GLY A 124 11.87 4.56 0.40
CA GLY A 124 11.29 3.25 0.09
C GLY A 124 9.87 3.04 0.60
N THR A 125 9.17 4.10 1.01
CA THR A 125 7.74 4.08 1.35
C THR A 125 6.97 5.02 0.42
N GLY A 126 5.65 5.00 0.47
CA GLY A 126 4.81 5.95 -0.26
C GLY A 126 5.15 7.42 0.04
N ARG A 127 5.61 7.73 1.27
CA ARG A 127 6.03 9.09 1.65
C ARG A 127 7.17 9.64 0.79
N PHE A 128 8.08 8.78 0.31
CA PHE A 128 9.14 9.19 -0.59
C PHE A 128 8.59 9.76 -1.90
N LEU A 129 7.66 9.02 -2.51
CA LEU A 129 6.98 9.47 -3.73
C LEU A 129 6.12 10.70 -3.45
N ASP A 130 5.31 10.68 -2.38
CA ASP A 130 4.42 11.79 -2.04
C ASP A 130 5.15 13.12 -1.87
N VAL A 131 6.29 13.15 -1.19
CA VAL A 131 7.05 14.39 -0.96
C VAL A 131 7.53 14.97 -2.29
N ILE A 132 8.19 14.14 -3.10
CA ILE A 132 8.82 14.59 -4.33
C ILE A 132 7.75 14.94 -5.37
N LEU A 133 6.75 14.08 -5.57
CA LEU A 133 5.70 14.31 -6.57
C LEU A 133 4.83 15.53 -6.24
N LYS A 134 4.56 15.79 -4.95
CA LYS A 134 3.86 17.03 -4.55
C LYS A 134 4.73 18.26 -4.75
N GLY A 135 6.02 18.18 -4.45
CA GLY A 135 6.96 19.28 -4.72
C GLY A 135 7.11 19.60 -6.21
N LEU A 136 6.82 18.63 -7.08
CA LEU A 136 6.84 18.78 -8.53
C LEU A 136 5.52 19.27 -9.15
N ASP A 137 4.44 19.35 -8.38
CA ASP A 137 3.08 19.57 -8.91
C ASP A 137 2.78 18.65 -10.11
N LEU A 138 2.97 17.34 -9.87
CA LEU A 138 2.84 16.31 -10.91
C LEU A 138 1.39 16.26 -11.44
N THR A 139 1.23 16.37 -12.76
CA THR A 139 -0.05 16.12 -13.43
C THR A 139 -0.15 14.67 -13.91
N SER A 140 -1.38 14.20 -14.18
CA SER A 140 -1.59 12.86 -14.77
C SER A 140 -0.95 12.74 -16.15
N GLU A 141 -1.00 13.80 -16.95
CA GLU A 141 -0.38 13.83 -18.29
C GLU A 141 1.14 13.64 -18.21
N GLU A 142 1.81 14.28 -17.26
CA GLU A 142 3.25 14.11 -17.06
C GLU A 142 3.62 12.70 -16.59
N LEU A 143 2.76 12.07 -15.79
CA LEU A 143 2.93 10.68 -15.38
C LEU A 143 2.81 9.73 -16.57
N ASP A 144 1.85 9.97 -17.46
CA ASP A 144 1.69 9.20 -18.70
C ASP A 144 2.91 9.36 -19.61
N LEU A 145 3.40 10.59 -19.80
CA LEU A 145 4.62 10.86 -20.57
C LEU A 145 5.86 10.18 -19.97
N ALA A 146 5.92 10.06 -18.65
CA ALA A 146 7.03 9.38 -17.97
C ALA A 146 7.08 7.86 -18.27
N THR A 147 5.99 7.25 -18.74
CA THR A 147 5.96 5.81 -19.05
C THR A 147 6.84 5.43 -20.23
N GLU A 148 7.00 6.35 -21.19
CA GLU A 148 7.82 6.17 -22.41
C GLU A 148 9.16 6.94 -22.33
N ALA A 149 9.35 7.74 -21.29
CA ALA A 149 10.55 8.54 -21.11
C ALA A 149 11.77 7.69 -20.75
N LYS A 150 12.95 8.16 -21.16
CA LYS A 150 14.23 7.56 -20.73
C LYS A 150 14.45 7.91 -19.25
N PRO A 151 14.55 6.92 -18.34
CA PRO A 151 14.69 7.22 -16.91
C PRO A 151 16.04 7.84 -16.61
N MET A 152 16.04 9.02 -15.98
CA MET A 152 17.28 9.63 -15.53
C MET A 152 17.74 9.03 -14.19
N PRO A 153 19.04 8.70 -14.03
CA PRO A 153 19.53 8.13 -12.78
C PRO A 153 19.36 9.11 -11.61
N ILE A 154 18.76 8.64 -10.51
CA ILE A 154 18.71 9.33 -9.22
C ILE A 154 19.54 8.51 -8.24
N ASN A 155 20.60 9.11 -7.71
CA ASN A 155 21.59 8.42 -6.87
C ASN A 155 21.32 8.58 -5.38
N SER A 156 20.60 9.63 -4.99
CA SER A 156 20.33 9.92 -3.59
C SER A 156 19.43 8.88 -2.95
N MET A 157 19.90 8.33 -1.82
CA MET A 157 19.12 7.35 -1.06
C MET A 157 18.11 8.00 -0.13
N CYS A 158 18.48 9.12 0.52
CA CYS A 158 17.61 9.85 1.45
C CYS A 158 16.58 10.69 0.70
N THR A 159 15.31 10.70 1.16
CA THR A 159 14.22 11.49 0.57
C THR A 159 14.59 12.98 0.42
N VAL A 160 15.21 13.58 1.44
CA VAL A 160 15.59 15.01 1.42
C VAL A 160 16.63 15.32 0.34
N PHE A 161 17.62 14.43 0.17
CA PHE A 161 18.65 14.60 -0.86
C PHE A 161 18.11 14.27 -2.25
N ALA A 162 17.21 13.27 -2.36
CA ALA A 162 16.56 12.93 -3.62
C ALA A 162 15.68 14.08 -4.13
N GLU A 163 14.94 14.75 -3.24
CA GLU A 163 14.19 15.96 -3.58
C GLU A 163 15.11 17.07 -4.11
N SER A 164 16.22 17.32 -3.42
CA SER A 164 17.23 18.31 -3.84
C SER A 164 17.87 17.97 -5.19
N GLU A 165 18.17 16.68 -5.42
CA GLU A 165 18.72 16.16 -6.69
C GLU A 165 17.72 16.37 -7.83
N VAL A 166 16.44 16.02 -7.61
CA VAL A 166 15.34 16.23 -8.56
C VAL A 166 15.19 17.70 -8.93
N ILE A 167 15.16 18.60 -7.96
CA ILE A 167 15.07 20.05 -8.21
C ILE A 167 16.27 20.53 -9.05
N THR A 168 17.47 20.05 -8.71
CA THR A 168 18.69 20.40 -9.44
C THR A 168 18.65 19.92 -10.89
N MET A 169 18.10 18.72 -11.14
CA MET A 169 17.97 18.16 -12.49
C MET A 169 17.02 19.01 -13.35
N LEU A 170 15.88 19.41 -12.80
CA LEU A 170 14.93 20.28 -13.48
C LEU A 170 15.52 21.66 -13.76
N ALA A 171 16.24 22.25 -12.81
CA ALA A 171 16.93 23.53 -13.00
C ALA A 171 17.99 23.48 -14.11
N LYS A 172 18.56 22.31 -14.38
CA LYS A 172 19.50 22.07 -15.50
C LYS A 172 18.80 21.82 -16.84
N GLY A 173 17.47 21.89 -16.89
CA GLY A 173 16.68 21.71 -18.10
C GLY A 173 16.45 20.24 -18.48
N ILE A 174 16.66 19.28 -17.58
CA ILE A 174 16.29 17.88 -17.83
C ILE A 174 14.75 17.79 -17.92
N PRO A 175 14.20 17.13 -18.94
CA PRO A 175 12.75 17.00 -19.08
C PRO A 175 12.12 16.34 -17.85
N LYS A 176 11.05 16.96 -17.33
CA LYS A 176 10.34 16.47 -16.13
C LYS A 176 9.90 15.00 -16.23
N PRO A 177 9.35 14.50 -17.36
CA PRO A 177 9.02 13.08 -17.52
C PRO A 177 10.21 12.13 -17.31
N GLU A 178 11.43 12.51 -17.73
CA GLU A 178 12.63 11.70 -17.55
C GLU A 178 13.06 11.62 -16.08
N VAL A 179 12.90 12.72 -15.33
CA VAL A 179 13.16 12.79 -13.90
C VAL A 179 12.14 11.93 -13.13
N ILE A 180 10.85 12.01 -13.48
CA ILE A 180 9.79 11.20 -12.89
C ILE A 180 10.04 9.71 -13.15
N ALA A 181 10.36 9.34 -14.39
CA ALA A 181 10.71 7.96 -14.73
C ALA A 181 11.93 7.46 -13.93
N GLY A 182 12.93 8.32 -13.73
CA GLY A 182 14.07 8.08 -12.86
C GLY A 182 13.70 7.79 -11.41
N LEU A 183 12.76 8.58 -10.85
CA LEU A 183 12.24 8.42 -9.50
C LEU A 183 11.54 7.08 -9.30
N PHE A 184 10.64 6.71 -10.23
CA PHE A 184 9.94 5.44 -10.16
C PHE A 184 10.89 4.25 -10.34
N LYS A 185 11.86 4.36 -11.26
CA LYS A 185 12.88 3.31 -11.45
C LYS A 185 13.75 3.11 -10.19
N SER A 186 14.21 4.20 -9.58
CA SER A 186 15.00 4.13 -8.34
C SER A 186 14.19 3.52 -7.19
N THR A 187 12.90 3.89 -7.09
CA THR A 187 11.97 3.31 -6.11
C THR A 187 11.75 1.82 -6.36
N ALA A 188 11.47 1.42 -7.60
CA ALA A 188 11.25 0.02 -7.97
C ALA A 188 12.47 -0.84 -7.65
N LYS A 189 13.68 -0.38 -7.99
CA LYS A 189 14.92 -1.10 -7.68
C LYS A 189 15.09 -1.32 -6.17
N ARG A 190 14.74 -0.33 -5.36
CA ARG A 190 14.79 -0.46 -3.89
C ARG A 190 13.77 -1.46 -3.38
N LEU A 191 12.54 -1.42 -3.89
CA LEU A 191 11.49 -2.36 -3.51
C LEU A 191 11.82 -3.79 -3.97
N ALA A 192 12.41 -3.96 -5.15
CA ALA A 192 12.89 -5.25 -5.64
C ALA A 192 13.93 -5.84 -4.69
N ASN A 193 14.99 -5.09 -4.35
CA ASN A 193 15.99 -5.52 -3.38
C ASN A 193 15.37 -5.88 -2.01
N PHE A 194 14.34 -5.13 -1.60
CA PHE A 194 13.63 -5.39 -0.34
C PHE A 194 12.87 -6.72 -0.41
N VAL A 195 12.18 -7.01 -1.51
CA VAL A 195 11.52 -8.29 -1.76
C VAL A 195 12.53 -9.44 -1.82
N GLU A 196 13.63 -9.27 -2.56
CA GLU A 196 14.69 -10.27 -2.74
C GLU A 196 15.36 -10.69 -1.42
N SER A 197 15.39 -9.79 -0.43
CA SER A 197 15.90 -10.12 0.91
C SER A 197 15.04 -11.16 1.66
N VAL A 198 13.81 -11.40 1.23
CA VAL A 198 12.94 -12.51 1.70
C VAL A 198 12.93 -13.68 0.71
N GLY A 199 13.05 -13.39 -0.59
CA GLY A 199 13.21 -14.38 -1.64
C GLY A 199 12.90 -13.82 -3.03
N HIS A 200 13.01 -14.68 -4.05
CA HIS A 200 12.86 -14.30 -5.45
C HIS A 200 11.53 -14.87 -5.99
N PRO A 201 10.41 -14.13 -5.88
CA PRO A 201 9.12 -14.61 -6.38
C PRO A 201 9.06 -14.62 -7.90
N GLU A 202 8.50 -15.69 -8.48
CA GLU A 202 8.06 -15.66 -9.88
C GLU A 202 6.85 -14.72 -10.08
N CYS A 203 5.99 -14.64 -9.06
CA CYS A 203 4.86 -13.73 -9.02
C CYS A 203 4.74 -13.05 -7.65
N LEU A 204 4.68 -11.72 -7.65
CA LEU A 204 4.54 -10.86 -6.47
C LEU A 204 3.14 -10.26 -6.43
N ILE A 205 2.45 -10.40 -5.30
CA ILE A 205 1.23 -9.63 -5.03
C ILE A 205 1.66 -8.24 -4.55
N PHE A 206 1.22 -7.18 -5.23
CA PHE A 206 1.53 -5.80 -4.83
C PHE A 206 0.30 -5.06 -4.34
N THR A 207 0.37 -4.50 -3.13
CA THR A 207 -0.73 -3.84 -2.43
C THR A 207 -0.35 -2.48 -1.86
N GLY A 208 -1.33 -1.81 -1.24
CA GLY A 208 -1.16 -0.49 -0.67
C GLY A 208 -1.26 0.61 -1.73
N GLY A 209 -1.08 1.87 -1.30
CA GLY A 209 -1.23 3.03 -2.18
C GLY A 209 -0.22 3.05 -3.33
N GLY A 210 0.96 2.45 -3.13
CA GLY A 210 1.98 2.34 -4.16
C GLY A 210 1.58 1.55 -5.40
N ALA A 211 0.66 0.60 -5.24
CA ALA A 211 0.23 -0.28 -6.33
C ALA A 211 -0.60 0.45 -7.40
N HIS A 212 -1.11 1.66 -7.10
CA HIS A 212 -1.81 2.50 -8.08
C HIS A 212 -0.89 3.12 -9.14
N TYR A 213 0.42 3.17 -8.89
CA TYR A 213 1.37 3.72 -9.85
C TYR A 213 1.78 2.66 -10.88
N THR A 214 1.10 2.62 -12.03
CA THR A 214 1.38 1.70 -13.14
C THR A 214 2.84 1.72 -13.58
N LEU A 215 3.48 2.89 -13.57
CA LEU A 215 4.90 3.04 -13.88
C LEU A 215 5.80 2.35 -12.85
N LEU A 216 5.45 2.43 -11.57
CA LEU A 216 6.17 1.72 -10.50
C LEU A 216 6.07 0.20 -10.70
N VAL A 217 4.88 -0.30 -11.01
CA VAL A 217 4.62 -1.72 -11.28
C VAL A 217 5.48 -2.22 -12.44
N ARG A 218 5.47 -1.50 -13.58
CA ARG A 218 6.29 -1.85 -14.75
C ARG A 218 7.78 -1.93 -14.45
N PHE A 219 8.31 -0.98 -13.67
CA PHE A 219 9.72 -1.05 -13.26
C PHE A 219 9.96 -2.19 -12.27
N LEU A 220 9.03 -2.45 -11.35
CA LEU A 220 9.17 -3.53 -10.37
C LEU A 220 9.23 -4.90 -11.05
N GLU A 221 8.39 -5.16 -12.06
CA GLU A 221 8.44 -6.38 -12.89
C GLU A 221 9.78 -6.55 -13.59
N ARG A 222 10.33 -5.45 -14.13
CA ARG A 222 11.65 -5.46 -14.80
C ARG A 222 12.80 -5.75 -13.83
N GLU A 223 12.79 -5.14 -12.65
CA GLU A 223 13.83 -5.33 -11.64
C GLU A 223 13.77 -6.75 -11.05
N LEU A 224 12.58 -7.28 -10.77
CA LEU A 224 12.38 -8.64 -10.25
C LEU A 224 12.52 -9.74 -11.29
N LYS A 225 12.42 -9.41 -12.59
CA LYS A 225 12.31 -10.38 -13.69
C LYS A 225 11.17 -11.38 -13.47
N GLY A 226 10.06 -10.90 -12.93
CA GLY A 226 8.88 -11.68 -12.56
C GLY A 226 7.59 -10.89 -12.79
N ASN A 227 6.46 -11.54 -12.54
CA ASN A 227 5.14 -10.94 -12.73
C ASN A 227 4.69 -10.22 -11.46
N VAL A 228 4.00 -9.09 -11.60
CA VAL A 228 3.33 -8.41 -10.49
C VAL A 228 1.82 -8.48 -10.68
N VAL A 229 1.11 -9.01 -9.69
CA VAL A 229 -0.36 -9.02 -9.67
C VAL A 229 -0.87 -8.07 -8.61
N ILE A 230 -1.99 -7.41 -8.92
CA ILE A 230 -2.55 -6.36 -8.08
C ILE A 230 -4.03 -6.70 -7.84
N PRO A 231 -4.50 -6.73 -6.58
CA PRO A 231 -5.93 -6.84 -6.30
C PRO A 231 -6.71 -5.68 -6.93
N SER A 232 -8.00 -5.84 -7.19
CA SER A 232 -8.81 -4.75 -7.75
C SER A 232 -8.79 -3.48 -6.89
N GLU A 233 -8.70 -3.63 -5.57
CA GLU A 233 -8.60 -2.55 -4.58
C GLU A 233 -7.42 -2.82 -3.64
N PRO A 234 -6.18 -2.50 -4.07
CA PRO A 234 -4.96 -2.88 -3.37
C PRO A 234 -4.86 -2.27 -1.96
N GLU A 235 -5.45 -1.11 -1.71
CA GLU A 235 -5.46 -0.42 -0.41
C GLU A 235 -6.47 -0.99 0.61
N LEU A 236 -7.42 -1.81 0.16
CA LEU A 236 -8.47 -2.39 1.03
C LEU A 236 -8.12 -3.79 1.53
N THR A 237 -7.03 -4.37 1.07
CA THR A 237 -6.64 -5.76 1.33
C THR A 237 -6.51 -6.09 2.82
N ALA A 238 -5.90 -5.21 3.63
CA ALA A 238 -5.84 -5.37 5.09
C ALA A 238 -7.24 -5.34 5.72
N ALA A 239 -8.08 -4.38 5.36
CA ALA A 239 -9.44 -4.27 5.87
C ALA A 239 -10.31 -5.47 5.47
N LEU A 240 -10.18 -5.96 4.23
CA LEU A 240 -10.83 -7.17 3.77
C LEU A 240 -10.39 -8.39 4.59
N GLY A 241 -9.08 -8.55 4.79
CA GLY A 241 -8.56 -9.64 5.61
C GLY A 241 -9.02 -9.59 7.06
N ALA A 242 -9.13 -8.39 7.63
CA ALA A 242 -9.73 -8.17 8.95
C ALA A 242 -11.21 -8.62 8.97
N ALA A 243 -12.00 -8.22 7.97
CA ALA A 243 -13.41 -8.62 7.86
C ALA A 243 -13.56 -10.14 7.77
N LEU A 244 -12.72 -10.81 6.97
CA LEU A 244 -12.68 -12.27 6.84
C LEU A 244 -12.27 -13.02 8.12
N LEU A 245 -11.70 -12.32 9.11
CA LEU A 245 -11.27 -12.87 10.39
C LEU A 245 -12.22 -12.56 11.55
N ALA A 246 -13.30 -11.81 11.29
CA ALA A 246 -14.26 -11.37 12.30
C ALA A 246 -15.14 -12.51 12.82
#